data_AF-A0A2N4SFV5-F1
#
_entry.id   AF-A0A2N4SFV5-F1
#
_cell.length_a   1.000
_cell.length_b   1.000
_cell.length_c   1.000
_cell.angle_alpha   90.00
_cell.angle_beta   90.00
_cell.angle_gamma   90.00
#
_symmetry.space_group_name_H-M   'P 1'
#
loop_
_entity.id
_entity.type
_entity.pdbx_description
1 polymer ?
#
loop_
_entity_poly.entity_id
_entity_poly.type
_entity_poly.pdbx_seq_one_letter_code
_entity_poly.pdbx_strand_id
1 'polypeptide(L)' 'MKPARPQTNVEFVVDLMEFSAHGALIQAFVLQALTQFAQKVAATDPESLDTSLVSGHAWHGCAIEVQKKLKQRFDE' A
#
# COMPACT_ATOMS: atom_id res chain seq x y z
N MET A 1 -25.57 18.46 -15.96
CA MET A 1 -24.14 18.09 -15.75
C MET A 1 -24.06 16.57 -15.68
N LYS A 2 -23.17 15.92 -16.43
CA LYS A 2 -22.94 14.47 -16.28
C LYS A 2 -22.22 14.23 -14.94
N PRO A 3 -22.57 13.20 -14.16
CA PRO A 3 -21.84 12.89 -12.94
C PRO A 3 -20.39 12.56 -13.31
N ALA A 4 -19.45 13.15 -12.57
CA ALA A 4 -18.04 12.81 -12.70
C ALA A 4 -17.88 11.31 -12.40
N ARG A 5 -17.09 10.61 -13.22
CA ARG A 5 -16.81 9.19 -13.00
C ARG A 5 -16.07 9.04 -11.65
N PRO A 6 -16.44 8.06 -10.81
CA PRO A 6 -15.68 7.77 -9.59
C PRO A 6 -14.23 7.40 -9.93
N GLN A 7 -13.30 7.96 -9.16
CA GLN A 7 -11.88 7.69 -9.27
C GLN A 7 -11.58 6.24 -8.84
N THR A 8 -10.71 5.56 -9.59
CA THR A 8 -10.18 4.23 -9.21
C THR A 8 -9.17 4.36 -8.07
N ASN A 9 -8.92 3.26 -7.35
CA ASN A 9 -7.91 3.27 -6.27
C ASN A 9 -6.51 3.64 -6.78
N VAL A 10 -6.17 3.27 -8.03
CA VAL A 10 -4.87 3.64 -8.63
C VAL A 10 -4.83 5.15 -8.88
N GLU A 11 -5.85 5.71 -9.52
CA GLU A 11 -5.93 7.15 -9.76
C GLU A 11 -5.89 7.93 -8.43
N PHE A 12 -6.55 7.43 -7.38
CA PHE A 12 -6.53 8.05 -6.05
C PHE A 12 -5.14 8.03 -5.41
N VAL A 13 -4.45 6.90 -5.44
CA VAL A 13 -3.10 6.80 -4.87
C VAL A 13 -2.10 7.67 -5.65
N VAL A 14 -2.23 7.77 -6.96
CA VAL A 14 -1.42 8.69 -7.78
C VAL A 14 -1.69 10.14 -7.37
N ASP A 15 -2.95 10.55 -7.29
CA ASP A 15 -3.32 11.91 -6.88
C ASP A 15 -2.81 12.24 -5.46
N LEU A 16 -2.96 11.31 -4.51
CA LEU A 16 -2.41 11.41 -3.15
C LEU A 16 -0.89 11.63 -3.15
N MET A 17 -0.16 10.95 -4.03
CA MET A 17 1.30 11.00 -4.10
C MET A 17 1.82 12.23 -4.88
N GLU A 18 1.04 12.78 -5.82
CA GLU A 18 1.46 13.87 -6.71
C GLU A 18 0.91 15.23 -6.31
N PHE A 19 -0.31 15.31 -5.75
CA PHE A 19 -1.04 16.56 -5.49
C PHE A 19 -1.37 16.75 -4.01
N SER A 20 -0.39 16.53 -3.13
CA SER A 20 -0.55 16.78 -1.70
C SER A 20 -0.25 18.22 -1.30
N ALA A 21 -1.03 18.75 -0.35
CA ALA A 21 -0.76 20.02 0.32
C ALA A 21 0.59 20.06 1.05
N HIS A 22 1.19 18.89 1.31
CA HIS A 22 2.49 18.75 1.96
C HIS A 22 3.65 18.50 0.98
N GLY A 23 3.38 18.58 -0.33
CA GLY A 23 4.36 18.33 -1.38
C GLY A 23 5.01 16.95 -1.25
N ALA A 24 6.31 16.85 -1.54
CA ALA A 24 7.04 15.57 -1.57
C ALA A 24 7.04 14.79 -0.24
N LEU A 25 6.77 15.45 0.91
CA LEU A 25 6.73 14.77 2.21
C LEU A 25 5.66 13.68 2.29
N ILE A 26 4.56 13.82 1.54
CA ILE A 26 3.52 12.79 1.49
C ILE A 26 4.06 11.45 0.97
N GLN A 27 5.00 11.50 0.02
CA GLN A 27 5.53 10.30 -0.61
C GLN A 27 6.38 9.51 0.39
N ALA A 28 7.24 10.21 1.14
CA ALA A 28 8.01 9.58 2.21
C ALA A 28 7.09 8.97 3.27
N PHE A 29 6.03 9.68 3.66
CA PHE A 29 5.05 9.19 4.64
C PHE A 29 4.33 7.94 4.15
N VAL A 30 3.84 7.92 2.90
CA VAL A 30 3.15 6.76 2.33
C VAL A 30 4.09 5.57 2.21
N LEU A 31 5.33 5.77 1.76
CA LEU A 31 6.32 4.68 1.68
C LEU A 31 6.66 4.12 3.07
N GLN A 32 6.76 4.96 4.09
CA GLN A 32 6.96 4.53 5.48
C GLN A 32 5.74 3.75 6.00
N ALA A 33 4.52 4.19 5.67
CA ALA A 33 3.28 3.49 6.04
C ALA A 33 3.20 2.11 5.38
N LEU A 34 3.52 2.02 4.08
CA LEU A 34 3.59 0.75 3.35
C LEU A 34 4.63 -0.19 3.94
N THR A 35 5.81 0.34 4.30
CA THR A 35 6.87 -0.45 4.94
C THR A 35 6.39 -1.07 6.26
N GLN A 36 5.82 -0.27 7.15
CA GLN A 36 5.35 -0.72 8.46
C GLN A 36 4.18 -1.70 8.33
N PHE A 37 3.24 -1.41 7.44
CA PHE A 37 2.09 -2.29 7.22
C PHE A 37 2.53 -3.64 6.66
N ALA A 38 3.38 -3.63 5.64
CA ALA A 38 3.90 -4.87 5.05
C ALA A 38 4.72 -5.68 6.06
N GLN A 39 5.52 -5.03 6.92
CA GLN A 39 6.21 -5.70 8.04
C GLN A 39 5.24 -6.35 9.02
N LYS A 40 4.20 -5.64 9.45
CA LYS A 40 3.21 -6.17 10.37
C LYS A 40 2.50 -7.39 9.77
N VAL A 41 2.02 -7.28 8.53
CA VAL A 41 1.28 -8.35 7.86
C VAL A 41 2.19 -9.56 7.58
N ALA A 42 3.42 -9.36 7.11
CA ALA A 42 4.37 -10.44 6.86
C ALA A 42 4.79 -11.20 8.13
N ALA A 43 4.81 -10.52 9.28
CA ALA A 43 5.12 -11.13 10.58
C ALA A 43 3.91 -11.79 11.26
N THR A 44 2.71 -11.63 10.70
CA THR A 44 1.47 -12.18 11.25
C THR A 44 1.19 -13.54 10.62
N ASP A 45 0.69 -14.49 11.41
CA ASP A 45 0.26 -15.80 10.92
C ASP A 45 -0.84 -15.65 9.85
N PRO A 46 -0.67 -16.19 8.62
CA PRO A 46 -1.62 -16.03 7.53
C PRO A 46 -3.06 -16.38 7.89
N GLU A 47 -3.33 -17.40 8.69
CA GLU A 47 -4.70 -17.78 9.07
C GLU A 47 -5.38 -16.67 9.90
N SER A 48 -4.62 -15.91 10.68
CA SER A 48 -5.14 -14.80 11.48
C SER A 48 -5.41 -13.52 10.68
N LEU A 49 -5.00 -13.49 9.40
CA LEU A 49 -5.24 -12.40 8.47
C LEU A 49 -6.47 -12.63 7.58
N ASP A 50 -7.14 -13.78 7.71
CA ASP A 50 -8.32 -14.10 6.91
C ASP A 50 -9.44 -13.08 7.15
N THR A 51 -9.98 -12.57 6.04
CA THR A 51 -11.15 -11.69 6.03
C THR A 51 -12.24 -12.31 5.17
N SER A 52 -13.47 -11.79 5.26
CA SER A 52 -14.58 -12.24 4.39
C SER A 52 -14.35 -11.99 2.90
N LEU A 53 -13.36 -11.18 2.52
CA LEU A 53 -13.11 -10.76 1.13
C LEU A 53 -11.77 -11.23 0.57
N VAL A 54 -10.78 -11.47 1.41
CA VAL A 54 -9.40 -11.80 1.01
C VAL A 54 -8.84 -12.82 1.97
N SER A 55 -8.23 -13.87 1.41
CA SER A 55 -7.50 -14.86 2.23
C SER A 55 -6.25 -14.23 2.83
N GLY A 56 -5.95 -14.59 4.05
CA GLY A 56 -4.80 -14.09 4.79
C GLY A 56 -3.48 -14.52 4.15
N HIS A 57 -3.44 -15.67 3.46
CA HIS A 57 -2.32 -16.07 2.61
C HIS A 57 -2.11 -15.12 1.42
N ALA A 58 -3.18 -14.66 0.78
CA ALA A 58 -3.06 -13.68 -0.31
C ALA A 58 -2.55 -12.34 0.24
N TRP A 59 -3.08 -11.89 1.39
CA TRP A 59 -2.60 -10.68 2.06
C TRP A 59 -1.15 -10.76 2.50
N HIS A 60 -0.73 -11.90 3.07
CA HIS A 60 0.65 -12.18 3.43
C HIS A 60 1.56 -12.14 2.20
N GLY A 61 1.17 -12.79 1.11
CA GLY A 61 1.89 -12.75 -0.17
C GLY A 61 2.11 -11.33 -0.68
N CYS A 62 1.07 -10.48 -0.65
CA CYS A 62 1.20 -9.06 -1.00
C CYS A 62 2.19 -8.32 -0.11
N ALA A 63 2.17 -8.58 1.20
CA ALA A 63 3.08 -7.95 2.15
C ALA A 63 4.56 -8.32 1.85
N ILE A 64 4.83 -9.59 1.55
CA ILE A 64 6.17 -10.05 1.16
C ILE A 64 6.63 -9.40 -0.15
N GLU A 65 5.75 -9.29 -1.14
CA GLU A 65 6.08 -8.61 -2.40
C GLU A 65 6.41 -7.13 -2.18
N VAL A 66 5.59 -6.42 -1.41
CA VAL A 66 5.80 -5.00 -1.09
C VAL A 66 7.12 -4.80 -0.35
N GLN A 67 7.43 -5.62 0.66
CA GLN A 67 8.72 -5.56 1.36
C GLN A 67 9.89 -5.73 0.40
N LYS A 68 9.83 -6.71 -0.50
CA LYS A 68 10.88 -6.96 -1.48
C LYS A 68 11.09 -5.75 -2.39
N LYS A 69 10.01 -5.18 -2.92
CA LYS A 69 10.08 -4.01 -3.82
C LYS A 69 10.61 -2.76 -3.13
N LEU A 70 10.16 -2.50 -1.89
CA LEU A 70 10.65 -1.36 -1.11
C LEU A 70 12.13 -1.51 -0.77
N LYS A 71 12.55 -2.70 -0.33
CA LYS A 71 13.95 -3.00 -0.04
C LYS A 71 14.84 -2.76 -1.27
N GLN A 72 14.44 -3.30 -2.43
CA GLN A 72 15.16 -3.07 -3.70
C GLN A 72 15.27 -1.59 -4.05
N ARG A 73 14.23 -0.79 -3.79
CA ARG A 73 14.20 0.63 -4.13
C ARG A 73 15.11 1.51 -3.25
N PHE A 74 15.36 1.11 -2.00
CA PHE A 74 16.09 1.89 -0.99
C PHE A 74 17.50 1.38 -0.69
N ASP A 75 17.79 0.11 -0.98
CA ASP A 75 19.12 -0.48 -0.80
C ASP A 75 20.03 -0.30 -2.05
N GLU A 76 19.50 0.30 -3.12
CA GLU A 76 20.23 0.80 -4.30
C GLU A 76 20.62 2.28 -4.14
#